data_AF-A0A5K1CMQ4-F1
#
_entry.id   AF-A0A5K1CMQ4-F1
#
_cell.length_a   1.000
_cell.length_b   1.000
_cell.length_c   1.000
_cell.angle_alpha   90.00
_cell.angle_beta   90.00
_cell.angle_gamma   90.00
#
_symmetry.space_group_name_H-M   'P 1'
#
loop_
_entity.id
_entity.type
_entity.pdbx_description
1 polymer ?
#
loop_
_entity_poly.entity_id
_entity_poly.type
_entity_poly.pdbx_seq_one_letter_code
_entity_poly.pdbx_strand_id
1 'polypeptide(L)' 'MGGGSVKDLGSKAELDGILREGQTTIIHFWAAWCEASKQMDQVFSHLSTDFPHARFYR' A
#
# COMPACT_ATOMS: atom_id res chain seq x y z
N MET A 1 9.12 -2.67 -17.31
CA MET A 1 9.42 -1.56 -16.38
C MET A 1 8.12 -1.18 -15.69
N GLY A 2 7.74 -1.91 -14.64
CA GLY A 2 6.57 -1.56 -13.82
C GLY A 2 7.06 -0.75 -12.63
N GLY A 3 6.85 0.56 -12.66
CA GLY A 3 7.18 1.42 -11.53
C GLY A 3 6.23 1.15 -10.37
N GLY A 4 6.77 1.17 -9.15
CA GLY A 4 6.00 1.01 -7.93
C GLY A 4 4.84 1.98 -7.84
N SER A 5 3.68 1.50 -7.36
CA SER A 5 2.51 2.34 -7.11
C SER A 5 1.84 1.93 -5.82
N VAL A 6 1.47 2.91 -5.00
CA VAL A 6 0.61 2.73 -3.82
C VAL A 6 -0.83 2.99 -4.25
N LYS A 7 -1.76 2.10 -3.89
CA LYS A 7 -3.19 2.23 -4.22
C LYS A 7 -4.03 2.41 -2.96
N ASP A 8 -5.04 3.27 -3.01
CA ASP A 8 -6.01 3.40 -1.93
C ASP A 8 -6.95 2.18 -1.88
N LEU A 9 -7.25 1.70 -0.68
CA LEU A 9 -8.27 0.68 -0.42
C LEU A 9 -9.55 1.31 0.10
N GLY A 10 -10.63 1.17 -0.67
CA GLY A 10 -11.90 1.82 -0.38
C GLY A 10 -12.84 0.96 0.46
N SER A 11 -12.62 -0.36 0.54
CA SER A 11 -13.54 -1.25 1.25
C SER A 11 -12.91 -2.54 1.79
N LYS A 12 -13.60 -3.13 2.77
CA LYS A 12 -13.26 -4.47 3.28
C LYS A 12 -13.38 -5.55 2.19
N ALA A 13 -14.35 -5.43 1.29
CA ALA A 13 -14.54 -6.42 0.22
C ALA A 13 -13.37 -6.43 -0.77
N GLU A 14 -12.80 -5.27 -1.08
CA GLU A 14 -11.58 -5.15 -1.89
C GLU A 14 -10.39 -5.81 -1.20
N LEU A 15 -10.20 -5.53 0.10
CA LEU A 15 -9.15 -6.15 0.90
C LEU A 15 -9.29 -7.69 0.92
N ASP A 16 -10.50 -8.20 1.15
CA ASP A 16 -10.78 -9.63 1.15
C ASP A 16 -10.46 -10.27 -0.21
N GLY A 17 -10.66 -9.54 -1.31
CA GLY A 17 -10.25 -9.96 -2.65
C GLY A 17 -8.74 -10.09 -2.78
N ILE A 18 -8.00 -9.05 -2.40
CA ILE A 18 -6.53 -9.01 -2.49
C ILE A 18 -5.88 -10.12 -1.66
N LEU A 19 -6.38 -10.35 -0.44
CA LEU A 19 -5.84 -11.39 0.44
C LEU A 19 -6.00 -12.80 -0.14
N ARG A 20 -6.99 -13.04 -1.00
CA ARG A 20 -7.21 -14.34 -1.66
C ARG A 20 -6.26 -14.59 -2.83
N GLU A 21 -5.65 -13.55 -3.40
CA GLU A 21 -4.75 -13.68 -4.55
C GLU A 21 -3.38 -14.29 -4.19
N GLY A 22 -3.05 -14.35 -2.89
CA GLY A 22 -1.82 -15.02 -2.40
C GLY A 22 -0.52 -14.30 -2.74
N GLN A 23 -0.58 -13.02 -3.14
CA GLN A 23 0.60 -12.20 -3.41
C GLN A 23 1.08 -11.43 -2.17
N THR A 24 2.38 -11.19 -2.08
CA THR A 24 2.97 -10.35 -1.03
C THR A 24 2.35 -8.97 -1.07
N THR A 25 1.64 -8.62 0.00
CA THR A 25 0.86 -7.39 0.11
C THR A 25 1.27 -6.65 1.37
N ILE A 26 1.54 -5.36 1.23
CA ILE A 26 1.91 -4.46 2.32
C ILE A 26 0.84 -3.37 2.40
N ILE A 27 0.28 -3.17 3.58
CA ILE A 27 -0.82 -2.23 3.82
C ILE A 27 -0.40 -1.22 4.88
N HIS A 28 -0.45 0.07 4.53
CA HIS A 28 -0.26 1.16 5.47
C HIS A 28 -1.61 1.60 6.03
N PHE A 29 -1.95 1.19 7.25
CA PHE A 29 -3.14 1.69 7.94
C PHE A 29 -2.87 3.11 8.47
N TRP A 30 -3.66 4.09 8.04
CA TRP A 30 -3.41 5.51 8.31
C TRP A 30 -4.69 6.29 8.63
N ALA A 31 -4.50 7.55 9.01
CA ALA A 31 -5.57 8.53 9.12
C ALA A 31 -5.08 9.91 8.68
N ALA A 32 -5.95 10.70 8.04
CA ALA A 32 -5.57 12.01 7.46
C ALA A 32 -5.09 13.05 8.47
N TRP A 33 -5.45 12.89 9.74
CA TRP A 33 -5.06 13.77 10.83
C TRP A 33 -3.73 13.34 11.51
N CYS A 34 -3.14 12.22 11.12
CA CYS A 34 -1.92 11.70 11.72
C CYS A 34 -0.66 12.18 10.97
N GLU A 35 0.17 13.01 11.60
CA GLU A 35 1.41 13.51 11.00
C GLU A 35 2.44 12.41 10.76
N ALA A 36 2.56 11.44 11.66
CA ALA A 36 3.46 10.30 11.46
C ALA A 36 3.07 9.47 10.24
N SER A 37 1.77 9.30 9.98
CA SER A 37 1.28 8.63 8.77
C SER A 37 1.63 9.40 7.50
N LYS A 38 1.50 10.74 7.49
CA LYS A 38 1.90 11.56 6.33
C LYS A 38 3.39 11.44 6.02
N GLN A 39 4.23 11.39 7.05
CA GLN A 39 5.67 11.15 6.87
C GLN A 39 5.93 9.76 6.27
N MET A 40 5.19 8.76 6.74
CA MET A 40 5.30 7.39 6.23
C MET A 40 4.90 7.28 4.75
N ASP A 41 3.98 8.11 4.25
CA ASP A 41 3.56 8.08 2.83
C ASP A 41 4.72 8.27 1.85
N GLN A 42 5.68 9.14 2.18
CA GLN A 42 6.88 9.34 1.35
C GLN A 42 7.76 8.10 1.32
N VAL A 43 8.00 7.49 2.48
CA VAL A 43 8.77 6.26 2.62
C VAL A 43 8.06 5.11 1.91
N PHE A 44 6.74 5.02 2.04
CA PHE A 44 5.93 3.96 1.45
C PHE A 44 5.90 4.04 -0.08
N SER A 45 5.86 5.25 -0.65
CA SER A 45 6.01 5.47 -2.09
C SER A 45 7.37 4.99 -2.60
N HIS A 46 8.45 5.29 -1.88
CA HIS A 46 9.79 4.80 -2.23
C HIS A 46 9.88 3.27 -2.19
N LEU A 47 9.43 2.67 -1.08
CA LEU A 47 9.40 1.21 -0.92
C LEU A 47 8.60 0.53 -2.04
N SER A 48 7.51 1.13 -2.49
CA SER A 48 6.74 0.56 -3.61
C SER A 48 7.55 0.40 -4.89
N THR A 49 8.55 1.27 -5.10
CA THR A 49 9.45 1.23 -6.26
C THR A 49 10.57 0.21 -6.06
N ASP A 50 11.12 0.13 -4.85
CA ASP A 50 12.22 -0.80 -4.51
C ASP A 50 11.77 -2.26 -4.49
N PHE A 51 10.50 -2.51 -4.17
CA PHE A 51 9.90 -3.85 -4.09
C PHE A 51 8.81 -4.05 -5.16
N PRO A 52 9.16 -4.09 -6.46
CA PRO A 52 8.18 -4.11 -7.56
C PRO A 52 7.33 -5.39 -7.64
N HIS A 53 7.68 -6.42 -6.88
CA HIS A 53 6.93 -7.68 -6.80
C HIS A 53 5.91 -7.71 -5.66
N ALA A 54 5.98 -6.76 -4.71
CA ALA A 54 5.00 -6.61 -3.65
C ALA A 54 3.94 -5.58 -4.04
N ARG A 55 2.70 -5.78 -3.58
CA ARG A 55 1.62 -4.81 -3.76
C ARG A 55 1.54 -3.89 -2.56
N PHE A 56 1.46 -2.59 -2.81
CA PHE A 56 1.40 -1.57 -1.79
C PHE A 56 0.01 -0.91 -1.78
N TYR A 57 -0.61 -0.89 -0.60
CA TYR A 57 -1.91 -0.26 -0.39
C TYR A 57 -1.91 0.64 0.84
N ARG A 58 -2.84 1.59 0.87
CA ARG A 58 -3.12 2.45 2.02
C ARG A 58 -4.63 2.64 2.22
#